data_AF-A0A4Q2Y4K9-F1
#
_entry.id   AF-A0A4Q2Y4K9-F1
#
_cell.length_a   1.000
_cell.length_b   1.000
_cell.length_c   1.000
_cell.angle_alpha   90.00
_cell.angle_beta   90.00
_cell.angle_gamma   90.00
#
_symmetry.space_group_name_H-M   'P 1'
#
loop_
_entity.id
_entity.type
_entity.pdbx_description
1 polymer ?
#
loop_
_entity_poly.entity_id
_entity_poly.type
_entity_poly.pdbx_seq_one_letter_code
_entity_poly.pdbx_strand_id
1 'polypeptide(L)'
;MKPLVLYLAVSVLALLAGWASGPGEGNAPADASFRQEGASPSRGEGKRWVADDFLRSLTGEPGSARFFPTDPLMAYLDKWTDEEIRTALDESLSDPELLLGASGSTGVTQNLFRQLIGRDFTAAIAFFAALPEHQKSALSQTLLWNWPAGHTEEGMEFVRANKLLCAGKEQRVVMQYLTEVAKRGAKDFIAAMQGLEGEGFEISHREFYSSTSGQVQGLVLPPGFDFSALFAPEGLGFRPELYGSFTNSAFGQWQKQDREAAFRWIMENHGIPSLALVGGGWGDDGGAWFNGKMTAMPADQRAEFLRDKLRSWAGEPANARLMVAAARDTPIYQEVMSHGVQGLFHGKYSSCIPIIEGIREPEERIRFLEKLEHLPTQERADSYSSPEQVAALRGKLSSWGADDARIDAILQRLEEGR
;
A
#
# COMPACT_ATOMS: atom_id res chain seq x y z
N MET A 1 8.54 23.10 -28.80
CA MET A 1 7.36 23.31 -29.68
C MET A 1 7.11 22.16 -30.68
N LYS A 2 7.69 20.96 -30.52
CA LYS A 2 7.39 19.78 -31.36
C LYS A 2 6.35 18.77 -30.83
N PRO A 3 5.91 18.74 -29.54
CA PRO A 3 4.98 17.70 -29.10
C PRO A 3 3.56 17.88 -29.64
N LEU A 4 3.12 19.12 -29.90
CA LEU A 4 1.73 19.41 -30.31
C LEU A 4 1.38 18.91 -31.73
N VAL A 5 2.37 18.88 -32.63
CA VAL A 5 2.20 18.39 -34.01
C VAL A 5 2.07 16.86 -34.04
N LEU A 6 2.66 16.19 -33.04
CA LEU A 6 2.67 14.75 -32.92
C LEU A 6 1.32 14.17 -32.47
N TYR A 7 0.72 14.80 -31.47
CA TYR A 7 -0.60 14.40 -30.94
C TYR A 7 -1.75 14.59 -31.95
N LEU A 8 -1.58 15.52 -32.89
CA LEU A 8 -2.52 15.72 -34.00
C LEU A 8 -2.43 14.59 -35.05
N ALA A 9 -1.25 14.02 -35.29
CA ALA A 9 -1.06 12.93 -36.26
C ALA A 9 -1.76 11.63 -35.80
N VAL A 10 -1.72 11.31 -34.50
CA VAL A 10 -2.40 10.14 -33.90
C VAL A 10 -3.92 10.23 -34.02
N SER A 11 -4.47 11.42 -33.78
CA SER A 11 -5.91 11.66 -33.91
C SER A 11 -6.38 11.54 -35.37
N VAL A 12 -5.52 11.96 -36.31
CA VAL A 12 -5.78 11.85 -37.75
C VAL A 12 -5.66 10.40 -38.24
N LEU A 13 -4.69 9.62 -37.76
CA LEU A 13 -4.56 8.19 -38.11
C LEU A 13 -5.72 7.35 -37.56
N ALA A 14 -6.14 7.56 -36.31
CA ALA A 14 -7.31 6.89 -35.75
C ALA A 14 -8.64 7.30 -36.44
N LEU A 15 -8.74 8.54 -36.93
CA LEU A 15 -9.86 9.00 -37.74
C LEU A 15 -9.84 8.42 -39.17
N LEU A 16 -8.66 8.19 -39.75
CA LEU A 16 -8.50 7.62 -41.09
C LEU A 16 -8.72 6.11 -41.12
N ALA A 17 -8.27 5.37 -40.10
CA ALA A 17 -8.55 3.94 -39.95
C ALA A 17 -10.05 3.67 -39.75
N GLY A 18 -10.75 4.51 -38.97
CA GLY A 18 -12.20 4.45 -38.79
C GLY A 18 -13.03 4.90 -40.01
N TRP A 19 -12.42 5.60 -40.99
CA TRP A 19 -13.07 6.01 -42.24
C TRP A 19 -12.85 5.04 -43.39
N ALA A 20 -11.77 4.23 -43.37
CA ALA A 20 -11.52 3.19 -44.38
C ALA A 20 -12.44 1.97 -44.21
N SER A 21 -12.98 1.76 -43.01
CA SER A 21 -13.98 0.74 -42.69
C SER A 21 -15.39 1.27 -42.92
N GLY A 22 -15.79 1.41 -44.19
CA GLY A 22 -17.16 1.79 -44.56
C GLY A 22 -18.21 0.80 -44.03
N PRO A 23 -19.48 1.22 -43.87
CA PRO A 23 -20.54 0.38 -43.33
C PRO A 23 -20.84 -0.76 -44.30
N GLY A 24 -20.41 -1.98 -43.96
CA GLY A 24 -20.94 -3.18 -44.59
C GLY A 24 -22.41 -3.31 -44.24
N GLU A 25 -23.28 -3.21 -45.26
CA GLU A 25 -24.71 -3.50 -45.16
C GLU A 25 -24.90 -4.94 -44.67
N GLY A 26 -25.19 -5.09 -43.38
CA GLY A 26 -25.64 -6.34 -42.79
C GLY A 26 -27.11 -6.56 -43.10
N ASN A 27 -27.40 -7.45 -44.06
CA ASN A 27 -28.68 -8.15 -44.10
C ASN A 27 -28.77 -9.08 -42.89
N ALA A 28 -29.60 -8.72 -41.93
CA ALA A 28 -30.04 -9.64 -40.89
C ALA A 28 -31.00 -10.69 -41.47
N PRO A 29 -31.01 -11.90 -40.90
CA PRO A 29 -32.26 -12.54 -40.56
C PRO A 29 -32.38 -12.68 -39.05
N ALA A 30 -33.58 -12.35 -38.57
CA ALA A 30 -34.02 -12.58 -37.22
C ALA A 30 -34.08 -14.08 -36.92
N ASP A 31 -33.60 -14.50 -35.76
CA ASP A 31 -34.43 -15.35 -34.91
C ASP A 31 -34.01 -15.32 -33.44
N ALA A 32 -35.05 -15.45 -32.61
CA ALA A 32 -35.04 -15.24 -31.17
C ALA A 32 -34.49 -16.44 -30.39
N SER A 33 -33.89 -16.21 -29.21
CA SER A 33 -34.45 -16.66 -27.91
C SER A 33 -33.48 -16.51 -26.72
N PHE A 34 -34.00 -15.85 -25.67
CA PHE A 34 -33.78 -16.07 -24.22
C PHE A 34 -32.35 -16.21 -23.64
N ARG A 35 -31.92 -15.22 -22.83
CA ARG A 35 -31.82 -15.37 -21.35
C ARG A 35 -31.38 -14.11 -20.59
N GLN A 36 -32.22 -13.80 -19.59
CA GLN A 36 -31.93 -13.38 -18.21
C GLN A 36 -31.42 -11.95 -17.93
N GLU A 37 -32.40 -11.11 -17.60
CA GLU A 37 -32.25 -9.82 -16.91
C GLU A 37 -31.64 -10.01 -15.50
N GLY A 38 -30.38 -9.62 -15.36
CA GLY A 38 -29.81 -9.14 -14.11
C GLY A 38 -29.53 -7.64 -14.29
N ALA A 39 -30.20 -6.80 -13.50
CA ALA A 39 -30.15 -5.35 -13.62
C ALA A 39 -28.71 -4.81 -13.50
N SER A 40 -28.13 -4.43 -14.64
CA SER A 40 -26.97 -3.53 -14.68
C SER A 40 -27.43 -2.13 -14.25
N PRO A 41 -26.65 -1.41 -13.43
CA PRO A 41 -26.97 -0.02 -13.13
C PRO A 41 -26.94 0.77 -14.43
N SER A 42 -27.96 1.59 -14.64
CA SER A 42 -28.17 2.41 -15.84
C SER A 42 -26.90 3.19 -16.17
N ARG A 43 -26.17 2.72 -17.19
CA ARG A 43 -25.09 3.44 -17.86
C ARG A 43 -25.71 4.70 -18.46
N GLY A 44 -25.40 5.86 -17.87
CA GLY A 44 -25.72 7.14 -18.49
C GLY A 44 -25.14 7.18 -19.90
N GLU A 45 -25.91 7.73 -20.85
CA GLU A 45 -25.45 8.01 -22.21
C GLU A 45 -24.26 8.98 -22.15
N GLY A 46 -23.06 8.41 -22.04
CA GLY A 46 -21.83 9.17 -21.98
C GLY A 46 -21.60 9.88 -23.31
N LYS A 47 -21.52 11.21 -23.27
CA LYS A 47 -21.12 12.09 -24.37
C LYS A 47 -19.93 11.47 -25.13
N ARG A 48 -20.04 11.34 -26.45
CA ARG A 48 -18.94 10.90 -27.32
C ARG A 48 -17.78 11.89 -27.18
N TRP A 49 -16.61 11.39 -26.81
CA TRP A 49 -15.40 12.20 -26.64
C TRP A 49 -14.95 12.76 -27.99
N VAL A 50 -14.58 14.03 -28.01
CA VAL A 50 -13.83 14.64 -29.14
C VAL A 50 -12.34 14.62 -28.83
N ALA A 51 -11.50 14.77 -29.86
CA ALA A 51 -10.03 14.70 -29.76
C ALA A 51 -9.47 15.59 -28.62
N ASP A 52 -10.06 16.75 -28.39
CA ASP A 52 -9.66 17.68 -27.31
C ASP A 52 -9.94 17.17 -25.89
N ASP A 53 -10.93 16.29 -25.72
CA ASP A 53 -11.23 15.65 -24.42
C ASP A 53 -10.18 14.57 -24.14
N PHE A 54 -9.79 13.82 -25.18
CA PHE A 54 -8.73 12.81 -25.12
C PHE A 54 -7.36 13.43 -24.79
N LEU A 55 -6.98 14.49 -25.49
CA LEU A 55 -5.71 15.19 -25.23
C LEU A 55 -5.67 15.79 -23.82
N ARG A 56 -6.77 16.37 -23.33
CA ARG A 56 -6.86 16.86 -21.95
C ARG A 56 -6.70 15.77 -20.90
N SER A 57 -7.19 14.55 -21.19
CA SER A 57 -7.02 13.41 -20.28
C SER A 57 -5.56 12.92 -20.22
N LEU A 58 -4.81 13.04 -21.33
CA LEU A 58 -3.41 12.66 -21.41
C LEU A 58 -2.46 13.72 -20.83
N THR A 59 -2.84 15.00 -20.85
CA THR A 59 -2.01 16.12 -20.37
C THR A 59 -2.40 16.65 -19.00
N GLY A 60 -3.35 16.02 -18.30
CA GLY A 60 -3.76 16.42 -16.96
C GLY A 60 -2.61 16.34 -15.95
N GLU A 61 -2.56 17.25 -14.97
CA GLU A 61 -1.47 17.29 -13.98
C GLU A 61 -1.29 15.92 -13.29
N PRO A 62 -0.06 15.34 -13.32
CA PRO A 62 0.24 14.02 -12.75
C PRO A 62 -0.11 13.88 -11.25
N GLY A 63 -0.24 14.99 -10.53
CA GLY A 63 -0.57 15.01 -9.09
C GLY A 63 -2.04 14.73 -8.75
N SER A 64 -2.93 14.69 -9.74
CA SER A 64 -4.37 14.45 -9.53
C SER A 64 -4.79 12.97 -9.55
N ALA A 65 -3.82 12.05 -9.69
CA ALA A 65 -4.00 10.60 -9.82
C ALA A 65 -4.74 9.88 -8.67
N ARG A 66 -5.27 10.59 -7.67
CA ARG A 66 -6.13 10.01 -6.65
C ARG A 66 -7.55 9.67 -7.14
N PHE A 67 -7.97 10.10 -8.35
CA PHE A 67 -9.38 9.99 -8.75
C PHE A 67 -9.65 9.73 -10.25
N PHE A 68 -8.96 8.77 -10.88
CA PHE A 68 -9.48 8.17 -12.12
C PHE A 68 -9.75 6.68 -11.91
N PRO A 69 -10.94 6.29 -11.42
CA PRO A 69 -11.34 4.88 -11.28
C PRO A 69 -11.49 4.14 -12.62
N THR A 70 -11.40 4.86 -13.74
CA THR A 70 -11.49 4.34 -15.11
C THR A 70 -10.64 5.24 -16.00
N ASP A 71 -9.57 4.70 -16.58
CA ASP A 71 -8.90 5.32 -17.72
C ASP A 71 -9.98 5.53 -18.81
N PRO A 72 -10.35 6.77 -19.16
CA PRO A 72 -11.43 7.03 -20.11
C PRO A 72 -11.13 6.47 -21.50
N LEU A 73 -9.85 6.30 -21.86
CA LEU A 73 -9.45 5.61 -23.08
C LEU A 73 -9.87 4.14 -23.03
N MET A 74 -9.69 3.46 -21.90
CA MET A 74 -10.05 2.04 -21.77
C MET A 74 -11.55 1.81 -22.01
N ALA A 75 -12.41 2.67 -21.46
CA ALA A 75 -13.85 2.58 -21.67
C ALA A 75 -14.27 2.81 -23.14
N TYR A 76 -13.46 3.53 -23.91
CA TYR A 76 -13.66 3.71 -25.35
C TYR A 76 -13.13 2.52 -26.14
N LEU A 77 -11.93 2.03 -25.82
CA LEU A 77 -11.33 0.87 -26.46
C LEU A 77 -12.19 -0.38 -26.27
N ASP A 78 -12.87 -0.55 -25.14
CA ASP A 78 -13.83 -1.65 -24.89
C ASP A 78 -14.93 -1.78 -25.97
N LYS A 79 -15.20 -0.72 -26.74
CA LYS A 79 -16.19 -0.73 -27.83
C LYS A 79 -15.59 -1.10 -29.18
N TRP A 80 -14.27 -1.14 -29.30
CA TRP A 80 -13.57 -1.50 -30.53
C TRP A 80 -13.60 -3.01 -30.72
N THR A 81 -13.69 -3.44 -31.97
CA THR A 81 -13.51 -4.83 -32.38
C THR A 81 -12.06 -5.29 -32.19
N ASP A 82 -11.85 -6.60 -32.19
CA ASP A 82 -10.50 -7.16 -32.08
C ASP A 82 -9.61 -6.77 -33.27
N GLU A 83 -10.21 -6.63 -34.46
CA GLU A 83 -9.50 -6.18 -35.66
C GLU A 83 -9.06 -4.72 -35.53
N GLU A 84 -9.94 -3.83 -35.07
CA GLU A 84 -9.58 -2.42 -34.85
C GLU A 84 -8.45 -2.26 -33.82
N ILE A 85 -8.45 -3.06 -32.74
CA ILE A 85 -7.35 -3.06 -31.76
C ILE A 85 -6.05 -3.55 -32.40
N ARG A 86 -6.08 -4.63 -33.18
CA ARG A 86 -4.88 -5.19 -33.83
C ARG A 86 -4.30 -4.21 -34.85
N THR A 87 -5.14 -3.67 -35.74
CA THR A 87 -4.71 -2.68 -36.74
C THR A 87 -4.08 -1.46 -36.08
N ALA A 88 -4.73 -0.90 -35.05
CA ALA A 88 -4.18 0.26 -34.35
C ALA A 88 -2.89 -0.07 -33.58
N LEU A 89 -2.76 -1.30 -33.06
CA LEU A 89 -1.54 -1.73 -32.39
C LEU A 89 -0.38 -1.83 -33.39
N ASP A 90 -0.60 -2.44 -34.57
CA ASP A 90 0.38 -2.52 -35.66
C ASP A 90 0.82 -1.15 -36.16
N GLU A 91 -0.14 -0.23 -36.38
CA GLU A 91 0.16 1.15 -36.75
C GLU A 91 0.98 1.84 -35.66
N SER A 92 0.60 1.69 -34.39
CA SER A 92 1.28 2.36 -33.29
C SER A 92 2.72 1.87 -33.07
N LEU A 93 3.02 0.62 -33.40
CA LEU A 93 4.37 0.06 -33.31
C LEU A 93 5.33 0.62 -34.36
N SER A 94 4.78 1.17 -35.44
CA SER A 94 5.56 1.81 -36.52
C SER A 94 6.02 3.22 -36.14
N ASP A 95 5.48 3.80 -35.06
CA ASP A 95 5.85 5.12 -34.55
C ASP A 95 6.58 5.01 -33.20
N PRO A 96 7.91 5.23 -33.16
CA PRO A 96 8.70 5.17 -31.93
C PRO A 96 8.20 6.08 -30.80
N GLU A 97 7.54 7.19 -31.12
CA GLU A 97 7.05 8.14 -30.12
C GLU A 97 5.79 7.64 -29.41
N LEU A 98 5.03 6.73 -30.03
CA LEU A 98 3.88 6.06 -29.39
C LEU A 98 4.28 4.92 -28.46
N LEU A 99 5.49 4.39 -28.66
CA LEU A 99 6.11 3.40 -27.77
C LEU A 99 6.68 4.04 -26.49
N LEU A 100 7.15 5.28 -26.58
CA LEU A 100 7.71 6.03 -25.47
C LEU A 100 6.58 6.63 -24.62
N GLY A 101 6.19 5.94 -23.55
CA GLY A 101 5.26 6.49 -22.56
C GLY A 101 5.78 7.82 -22.00
N ALA A 102 4.98 8.88 -22.03
CA ALA A 102 5.33 10.15 -21.42
C ALA A 102 5.47 9.95 -19.90
N SER A 103 6.72 9.91 -19.42
CA SER A 103 7.10 10.04 -18.00
C SER A 103 6.14 9.36 -16.99
N GLY A 104 5.86 8.08 -17.17
CA GLY A 104 5.08 7.27 -16.22
C GLY A 104 3.58 7.14 -16.50
N SER A 105 3.06 7.65 -17.61
CA SER A 105 1.70 7.36 -18.09
C SER A 105 1.68 6.21 -19.12
N THR A 106 0.63 5.39 -19.08
CA THR A 106 0.36 4.31 -20.04
C THR A 106 0.16 4.90 -21.44
N GLY A 107 1.15 4.75 -22.31
CA GLY A 107 1.04 5.19 -23.70
C GLY A 107 -0.05 4.43 -24.46
N VAL A 108 -0.44 4.98 -25.62
CA VAL A 108 -1.53 4.44 -26.45
C VAL A 108 -1.24 2.99 -26.85
N THR A 109 -0.01 2.68 -27.27
CA THR A 109 0.40 1.30 -27.60
C THR A 109 0.26 0.35 -26.41
N GLN A 110 0.66 0.77 -25.20
CA GLN A 110 0.53 -0.07 -24.00
C GLN A 110 -0.94 -0.34 -23.66
N ASN A 111 -1.82 0.65 -23.82
CA ASN A 111 -3.25 0.49 -23.56
C ASN A 111 -3.94 -0.40 -24.63
N LEU A 112 -3.56 -0.28 -25.90
CA LEU A 112 -4.02 -1.18 -26.97
C LEU A 112 -3.56 -2.62 -26.72
N PHE A 113 -2.29 -2.79 -26.34
CA PHE A 113 -1.76 -4.12 -26.05
C PHE A 113 -2.39 -4.74 -24.80
N ARG A 114 -2.66 -3.95 -23.76
CA ARG A 114 -3.45 -4.37 -22.59
C ARG A 114 -4.84 -4.87 -22.99
N GLN A 115 -5.52 -4.18 -23.91
CA GLN A 115 -6.82 -4.61 -24.42
C GLN A 115 -6.74 -5.94 -25.16
N LEU A 116 -5.72 -6.12 -26.02
CA LEU A 116 -5.49 -7.40 -26.69
C LEU A 116 -5.28 -8.55 -25.69
N ILE A 117 -4.45 -8.33 -24.65
CA ILE A 117 -4.21 -9.31 -23.57
C ILE A 117 -5.51 -9.70 -22.87
N GLY A 118 -6.36 -8.72 -22.53
CA GLY A 118 -7.62 -8.95 -21.82
C GLY A 118 -8.68 -9.70 -22.62
N ARG A 119 -8.62 -9.62 -23.97
CA ARG A 119 -9.62 -10.24 -24.87
C ARG A 119 -9.19 -11.61 -25.38
N ASP A 120 -7.94 -11.72 -25.81
CA ASP A 120 -7.38 -12.94 -26.40
C ASP A 120 -5.91 -13.05 -26.00
N PHE A 121 -5.69 -13.64 -24.82
CA PHE A 121 -4.35 -13.80 -24.26
C PHE A 121 -3.43 -14.63 -25.17
N THR A 122 -3.97 -15.68 -25.81
CA THR A 122 -3.20 -16.51 -26.74
C THR A 122 -2.72 -15.72 -27.95
N ALA A 123 -3.60 -14.92 -28.57
CA ALA A 123 -3.21 -14.04 -29.66
C ALA A 123 -2.22 -12.96 -29.20
N ALA A 124 -2.39 -12.41 -27.98
CA ALA A 124 -1.46 -11.42 -27.44
C ALA A 124 -0.04 -11.99 -27.25
N ILE A 125 0.08 -13.24 -26.79
CA ILE A 125 1.38 -13.92 -26.66
C ILE A 125 2.00 -14.20 -28.03
N ALA A 126 1.21 -14.70 -28.99
CA ALA A 126 1.69 -14.94 -30.35
C ALA A 126 2.15 -13.64 -31.03
N PHE A 127 1.37 -12.57 -30.86
CA PHE A 127 1.71 -11.22 -31.30
C PHE A 127 3.04 -10.75 -30.69
N PHE A 128 3.15 -10.78 -29.36
CA PHE A 128 4.35 -10.36 -28.64
C PHE A 128 5.60 -11.16 -29.07
N ALA A 129 5.45 -12.46 -29.29
CA ALA A 129 6.55 -13.33 -29.72
C ALA A 129 7.08 -12.97 -31.11
N ALA A 130 6.23 -12.47 -32.01
CA ALA A 130 6.60 -12.04 -33.36
C ALA A 130 7.31 -10.67 -33.40
N LEU A 131 7.26 -9.89 -32.32
CA LEU A 131 7.85 -8.55 -32.29
C LEU A 131 9.39 -8.56 -32.32
N PRO A 132 10.01 -7.54 -32.95
CA PRO A 132 11.42 -7.21 -32.76
C PRO A 132 11.76 -6.93 -31.28
N GLU A 133 13.03 -7.16 -30.92
CA GLU A 133 13.50 -7.10 -29.52
C GLU A 133 13.25 -5.75 -28.83
N HIS A 134 13.44 -4.63 -29.53
CA HIS A 134 13.22 -3.30 -28.96
C HIS A 134 11.73 -3.04 -28.61
N GLN A 135 10.80 -3.55 -29.42
CA GLN A 135 9.36 -3.47 -29.15
C GLN A 135 8.95 -4.43 -28.03
N LYS A 136 9.53 -5.64 -27.99
CA LYS A 136 9.36 -6.56 -26.85
C LYS A 136 9.77 -5.90 -25.54
N SER A 137 10.93 -5.25 -25.51
CA SER A 137 11.42 -4.54 -24.33
C SER A 137 10.47 -3.42 -23.87
N ALA A 138 9.90 -2.66 -24.82
CA ALA A 138 8.93 -1.60 -24.56
C ALA A 138 7.58 -2.12 -24.04
N LEU A 139 7.14 -3.30 -24.49
CA LEU A 139 5.85 -3.88 -24.12
C LEU A 139 5.93 -4.93 -23.01
N SER A 140 7.12 -5.41 -22.63
CA SER A 140 7.26 -6.52 -21.68
C SER A 140 6.67 -6.22 -20.31
N GLN A 141 6.81 -4.99 -19.82
CA GLN A 141 6.18 -4.58 -18.56
C GLN A 141 4.65 -4.64 -18.66
N THR A 142 4.07 -4.20 -19.79
CA THR A 142 2.62 -4.27 -20.02
C THR A 142 2.14 -5.71 -20.06
N LEU A 143 2.90 -6.61 -20.73
CA LEU A 143 2.58 -8.04 -20.75
C LEU A 143 2.57 -8.64 -19.34
N LEU A 144 3.67 -8.48 -18.60
CA LEU A 144 3.82 -9.04 -17.26
C LEU A 144 2.82 -8.44 -16.26
N TRP A 145 2.49 -7.15 -16.41
CA TRP A 145 1.50 -6.48 -15.56
C TRP A 145 0.05 -6.88 -15.86
N ASN A 146 -0.23 -7.44 -17.02
CA ASN A 146 -1.58 -7.88 -17.39
C ASN A 146 -1.65 -9.40 -17.58
N TRP A 147 -0.65 -10.14 -17.07
CA TRP A 147 -0.65 -11.59 -17.11
C TRP A 147 -1.89 -12.14 -16.37
N PRO A 148 -2.68 -13.03 -17.00
CA PRO A 148 -3.91 -13.53 -16.39
C PRO A 148 -3.64 -14.39 -15.15
N ALA A 149 -4.45 -14.22 -14.11
CA ALA A 149 -4.32 -14.97 -12.85
C ALA A 149 -4.56 -16.49 -13.02
N GLY A 150 -5.27 -16.93 -14.06
CA GLY A 150 -5.46 -18.35 -14.38
C GLY A 150 -4.26 -19.02 -15.06
N HIS A 151 -3.23 -18.25 -15.42
CA HIS A 151 -2.09 -18.70 -16.22
C HIS A 151 -0.75 -18.50 -15.48
N THR A 152 -0.74 -18.63 -14.15
CA THR A 152 0.42 -18.28 -13.32
C THR A 152 1.64 -19.19 -13.53
N GLU A 153 1.42 -20.50 -13.71
CA GLU A 153 2.50 -21.46 -14.01
C GLU A 153 3.15 -21.13 -15.37
N GLU A 154 2.33 -20.92 -16.41
CA GLU A 154 2.79 -20.49 -17.75
C GLU A 154 3.53 -19.14 -17.69
N GLY A 155 3.09 -18.23 -16.81
CA GLY A 155 3.77 -16.97 -16.54
C GLY A 155 5.14 -17.16 -15.94
N MET A 156 5.28 -18.06 -14.98
CA MET A 156 6.59 -18.38 -14.41
C MET A 156 7.51 -19.06 -15.42
N GLU A 157 6.99 -19.97 -16.24
CA GLU A 157 7.75 -20.56 -17.35
C GLU A 157 8.24 -19.48 -18.32
N PHE A 158 7.37 -18.54 -18.70
CA PHE A 158 7.72 -17.41 -19.54
C PHE A 158 8.83 -16.54 -18.92
N VAL A 159 8.70 -16.17 -17.64
CA VAL A 159 9.71 -15.38 -16.92
C VAL A 159 11.05 -16.10 -16.87
N ARG A 160 11.06 -17.41 -16.58
CA ARG A 160 12.27 -18.23 -16.54
C ARG A 160 12.93 -18.37 -17.92
N ALA A 161 12.14 -18.52 -18.98
CA ALA A 161 12.64 -18.60 -20.35
C ALA A 161 13.20 -17.25 -20.85
N ASN A 162 12.73 -16.13 -20.29
CA ASN A 162 13.03 -14.78 -20.77
C ASN A 162 13.66 -13.87 -19.70
N LYS A 163 14.55 -14.41 -18.84
CA LYS A 163 15.11 -13.69 -17.67
C LYS A 163 15.60 -12.27 -17.97
N LEU A 164 16.36 -12.07 -19.05
CA LEU A 164 16.90 -10.75 -19.42
C LEU A 164 15.81 -9.73 -19.80
N LEU A 165 14.77 -10.18 -20.51
CA LEU A 165 13.65 -9.33 -20.94
C LEU A 165 12.76 -8.93 -19.76
N CYS A 166 12.65 -9.84 -18.79
CA CYS A 166 11.78 -9.71 -17.62
C CYS A 166 12.44 -9.05 -16.41
N ALA A 167 13.77 -8.97 -16.36
CA ALA A 167 14.52 -8.48 -15.19
C ALA A 167 13.99 -7.13 -14.65
N GLY A 168 13.57 -7.15 -13.38
CA GLY A 168 13.00 -6.00 -12.66
C GLY A 168 11.52 -5.71 -12.98
N LYS A 169 10.85 -6.57 -13.74
CA LYS A 169 9.43 -6.41 -14.18
C LYS A 169 8.57 -7.64 -13.86
N GLU A 170 9.18 -8.77 -13.51
CA GLU A 170 8.57 -10.08 -13.28
C GLU A 170 7.69 -10.15 -12.01
N GLN A 171 7.85 -9.19 -11.12
CA GLN A 171 7.33 -9.20 -9.75
C GLN A 171 5.84 -9.56 -9.66
N ARG A 172 5.00 -8.99 -10.53
CA ARG A 172 3.55 -9.29 -10.53
C ARG A 172 3.27 -10.77 -10.80
N VAL A 173 3.94 -11.35 -11.80
CA VAL A 173 3.77 -12.75 -12.17
C VAL A 173 4.26 -13.65 -11.04
N VAL A 174 5.41 -13.31 -10.45
CA VAL A 174 5.95 -14.03 -9.27
C VAL A 174 4.96 -13.98 -8.10
N MET A 175 4.38 -12.81 -7.79
CA MET A 175 3.41 -12.67 -6.71
C MET A 175 2.09 -13.42 -6.97
N GLN A 176 1.59 -13.41 -8.20
CA GLN A 176 0.40 -14.18 -8.58
C GLN A 176 0.68 -15.68 -8.46
N TYR A 177 1.83 -16.15 -8.95
CA TYR A 177 2.26 -17.55 -8.80
C TYR A 177 2.33 -17.96 -7.33
N LEU A 178 3.02 -17.18 -6.50
CA LEU A 178 3.12 -17.42 -5.06
C LEU A 178 1.74 -17.41 -4.37
N THR A 179 0.82 -16.53 -4.80
CA THR A 179 -0.57 -16.52 -4.31
C THR A 179 -1.29 -17.84 -4.64
N GLU A 180 -1.14 -18.35 -5.87
CA GLU A 180 -1.75 -19.63 -6.26
C GLU A 180 -1.12 -20.82 -5.54
N VAL A 181 0.20 -20.82 -5.35
CA VAL A 181 0.88 -21.86 -4.58
C VAL A 181 0.46 -21.82 -3.11
N ALA A 182 0.25 -20.64 -2.52
CA ALA A 182 -0.22 -20.51 -1.14
C ALA A 182 -1.55 -21.23 -0.89
N LYS A 183 -2.42 -21.35 -1.92
CA LYS A 183 -3.68 -22.12 -1.83
C LYS A 183 -3.47 -23.64 -1.69
N ARG A 184 -2.30 -24.15 -2.09
CA ARG A 184 -1.93 -25.58 -1.93
C ARG A 184 -1.41 -25.87 -0.51
N GLY A 185 -0.92 -24.85 0.19
CA GLY A 185 -0.56 -24.90 1.60
C GLY A 185 0.81 -24.26 1.89
N ALA A 186 1.12 -24.06 3.18
CA ALA A 186 2.34 -23.38 3.60
C ALA A 186 3.61 -24.12 3.16
N LYS A 187 3.61 -25.46 3.18
CA LYS A 187 4.75 -26.28 2.74
C LYS A 187 5.14 -26.01 1.30
N ASP A 188 4.17 -26.03 0.39
CA ASP A 188 4.41 -25.79 -1.04
C ASP A 188 4.81 -24.33 -1.29
N PHE A 189 4.21 -23.40 -0.56
CA PHE A 189 4.56 -21.99 -0.60
C PHE A 189 6.02 -21.73 -0.19
N ILE A 190 6.46 -22.29 0.94
CA ILE A 190 7.83 -22.18 1.43
C ILE A 190 8.81 -22.76 0.40
N ALA A 191 8.51 -23.94 -0.13
CA ALA A 191 9.35 -24.57 -1.16
C ALA A 191 9.44 -23.71 -2.43
N ALA A 192 8.34 -23.10 -2.86
CA ALA A 192 8.32 -22.20 -4.01
C ALA A 192 9.12 -20.92 -3.76
N MET A 193 8.98 -20.29 -2.59
CA MET A 193 9.78 -19.12 -2.19
C MET A 193 11.28 -19.43 -2.23
N GLN A 194 11.70 -20.51 -1.56
CA GLN A 194 13.10 -20.93 -1.51
C GLN A 194 13.63 -21.32 -2.91
N GLY A 195 12.80 -21.95 -3.74
CA GLY A 195 13.14 -22.29 -5.12
C GLY A 195 13.39 -21.04 -5.97
N LEU A 196 12.51 -20.04 -5.89
CA LEU A 196 12.65 -18.77 -6.59
C LEU A 196 13.89 -17.99 -6.14
N GLU A 197 14.15 -17.93 -4.84
CA GLU A 197 15.38 -17.32 -4.30
C GLU A 197 16.63 -18.06 -4.83
N GLY A 198 16.60 -19.40 -4.87
CA GLY A 198 17.67 -20.23 -5.44
C GLY A 198 17.87 -20.03 -6.95
N GLU A 199 16.82 -19.63 -7.68
CA GLU A 199 16.87 -19.27 -9.10
C GLU A 199 17.36 -17.83 -9.35
N GLY A 200 17.56 -17.05 -8.28
CA GLY A 200 18.06 -15.67 -8.31
C GLY A 200 16.97 -14.60 -8.37
N PHE A 201 15.71 -14.93 -8.09
CA PHE A 201 14.65 -13.93 -8.01
C PHE A 201 14.73 -13.16 -6.69
N GLU A 202 14.74 -11.82 -6.78
CA GLU A 202 14.67 -10.95 -5.61
C GLU A 202 13.21 -10.78 -5.19
N ILE A 203 12.80 -11.43 -4.10
CA ILE A 203 11.45 -11.28 -3.54
C ILE A 203 11.49 -10.16 -2.51
N SER A 204 11.59 -8.92 -2.97
CA SER A 204 11.73 -7.74 -2.10
C SER A 204 10.37 -7.12 -1.72
N HIS A 205 10.27 -6.61 -0.49
CA HIS A 205 9.07 -5.99 0.06
C HIS A 205 8.62 -4.68 -0.62
N ARG A 206 9.52 -3.93 -1.29
CA ARG A 206 9.17 -2.66 -1.96
C ARG A 206 7.99 -2.82 -2.93
N GLU A 207 7.80 -4.04 -3.37
CA GLU A 207 6.88 -4.48 -4.42
C GLU A 207 5.52 -4.90 -3.83
N PHE A 208 5.48 -5.30 -2.56
CA PHE A 208 4.25 -5.71 -1.86
C PHE A 208 3.40 -4.49 -1.44
N TYR A 209 4.01 -3.30 -1.33
CA TYR A 209 3.38 -2.06 -0.84
C TYR A 209 3.10 -1.01 -1.92
N SER A 210 3.33 -1.33 -3.21
CA SER A 210 3.05 -0.40 -4.32
C SER A 210 1.54 -0.17 -4.49
N SER A 211 0.99 0.65 -3.58
CA SER A 211 -0.38 1.15 -3.55
C SER A 211 -0.52 2.45 -4.36
N THR A 212 0.57 3.01 -4.88
CA THR A 212 0.56 4.26 -5.64
C THR A 212 -0.25 4.21 -6.93
N SER A 213 -0.65 3.03 -7.40
CA SER A 213 -1.51 2.88 -8.59
C SER A 213 -2.79 2.07 -8.38
N GLY A 214 -3.11 1.61 -7.16
CA GLY A 214 -4.34 0.83 -6.90
C GLY A 214 -4.49 -0.49 -7.70
N GLN A 215 -3.46 -0.92 -8.44
CA GLN A 215 -3.55 -2.04 -9.39
C GLN A 215 -2.59 -3.20 -9.14
N VAL A 216 -1.64 -3.08 -8.21
CA VAL A 216 -0.81 -4.21 -7.78
C VAL A 216 -1.42 -4.76 -6.50
N GLN A 217 -2.22 -5.81 -6.64
CA GLN A 217 -2.53 -6.67 -5.49
C GLN A 217 -1.20 -7.29 -5.06
N GLY A 218 -0.68 -6.85 -3.91
CA GLY A 218 0.44 -7.55 -3.25
C GLY A 218 0.06 -9.01 -2.99
N LEU A 219 1.04 -9.87 -2.68
CA LEU A 219 0.76 -11.27 -2.32
C LEU A 219 -0.37 -11.36 -1.30
N VAL A 220 -1.36 -12.21 -1.57
CA VAL A 220 -2.45 -12.51 -0.63
C VAL A 220 -2.36 -13.96 -0.21
N LEU A 221 -2.10 -14.19 1.07
CA LEU A 221 -2.16 -15.52 1.66
C LEU A 221 -3.63 -15.89 1.91
N PRO A 222 -4.08 -17.10 1.53
CA PRO A 222 -5.49 -17.47 1.61
C PRO A 222 -5.97 -17.60 3.07
N PRO A 223 -7.29 -17.50 3.33
CA PRO A 223 -7.86 -17.82 4.64
C PRO A 223 -7.45 -19.22 5.11
N GLY A 224 -7.04 -19.34 6.37
CA GLY A 224 -6.61 -20.61 6.95
C GLY A 224 -5.20 -21.05 6.54
N PHE A 225 -4.41 -20.16 5.91
CA PHE A 225 -3.00 -20.41 5.65
C PHE A 225 -2.23 -20.67 6.95
N ASP A 226 -1.33 -21.65 6.94
CA ASP A 226 -0.52 -22.02 8.11
C ASP A 226 0.68 -21.07 8.29
N PHE A 227 0.39 -19.91 8.88
CA PHE A 227 1.41 -18.92 9.20
C PHE A 227 2.43 -19.42 10.24
N SER A 228 2.03 -20.33 11.14
CA SER A 228 2.96 -20.88 12.13
C SER A 228 4.07 -21.68 11.44
N ALA A 229 3.72 -22.50 10.46
CA ALA A 229 4.72 -23.21 9.65
C ALA A 229 5.58 -22.26 8.81
N LEU A 230 5.01 -21.18 8.28
CA LEU A 230 5.75 -20.16 7.54
C LEU A 230 6.87 -19.52 8.38
N PHE A 231 6.55 -19.20 9.64
CA PHE A 231 7.47 -18.52 10.55
C PHE A 231 8.35 -19.45 11.39
N ALA A 232 8.14 -20.76 11.30
CA ALA A 232 9.01 -21.73 11.94
C ALA A 232 10.46 -21.62 11.40
N PRO A 233 11.48 -22.00 12.20
CA PRO A 233 12.88 -21.96 11.77
C PRO A 233 13.18 -22.74 10.49
N GLU A 234 12.48 -23.86 10.28
CA GLU A 234 12.54 -24.68 9.06
C GLU A 234 11.80 -24.08 7.85
N GLY A 235 10.97 -23.06 8.09
CA GLY A 235 10.24 -22.30 7.07
C GLY A 235 11.08 -21.15 6.53
N LEU A 236 10.52 -19.93 6.57
CA LEU A 236 11.25 -18.70 6.24
C LEU A 236 11.81 -17.99 7.48
N GLY A 237 11.36 -18.42 8.68
CA GLY A 237 11.65 -17.76 9.94
C GLY A 237 10.95 -16.43 10.10
N PHE A 238 10.76 -15.97 11.34
CA PHE A 238 10.25 -14.63 11.62
C PHE A 238 11.40 -13.64 11.82
N ARG A 239 11.37 -12.53 11.07
CA ARG A 239 12.42 -11.48 11.07
C ARG A 239 11.80 -10.08 11.18
N PRO A 240 11.28 -9.74 12.37
CA PRO A 240 10.55 -8.50 12.61
C PRO A 240 11.43 -7.24 12.58
N GLU A 241 12.73 -7.39 12.83
CA GLU A 241 13.72 -6.31 12.81
C GLU A 241 13.98 -5.75 11.42
N LEU A 242 13.69 -6.55 10.38
CA LEU A 242 13.80 -6.13 9.00
C LEU A 242 12.51 -5.42 8.61
N TYR A 243 12.42 -4.13 8.96
CA TYR A 243 11.29 -3.30 8.53
C TYR A 243 11.18 -3.37 7.01
N GLY A 244 10.00 -3.76 6.55
CA GLY A 244 9.80 -4.07 5.15
C GLY A 244 10.44 -5.39 4.71
N SER A 245 10.33 -6.46 5.50
CA SER A 245 10.58 -7.82 5.05
C SER A 245 9.29 -8.48 4.59
N PHE A 246 9.42 -9.51 3.76
CA PHE A 246 8.31 -10.41 3.44
C PHE A 246 7.60 -10.93 4.71
N THR A 247 8.39 -11.33 5.71
CA THR A 247 7.89 -11.96 6.93
C THR A 247 7.07 -10.97 7.78
N ASN A 248 7.44 -9.69 7.79
CA ASN A 248 6.61 -8.65 8.42
C ASN A 248 5.26 -8.46 7.68
N SER A 249 5.26 -8.44 6.34
CA SER A 249 4.02 -8.38 5.54
C SER A 249 3.12 -9.59 5.75
N ALA A 250 3.69 -10.79 5.74
CA ALA A 250 2.96 -12.03 5.99
C ALA A 250 2.37 -12.02 7.41
N PHE A 251 3.10 -11.49 8.40
CA PHE A 251 2.59 -11.39 9.76
C PHE A 251 1.44 -10.39 9.85
N GLY A 252 1.52 -9.26 9.14
CA GLY A 252 0.40 -8.32 9.00
C GLY A 252 -0.84 -8.94 8.35
N GLN A 253 -0.68 -9.89 7.42
CA GLN A 253 -1.81 -10.66 6.90
C GLN A 253 -2.36 -11.63 7.95
N TRP A 254 -1.50 -12.30 8.73
CA TRP A 254 -1.94 -13.15 9.83
C TRP A 254 -2.76 -12.36 10.85
N GLN A 255 -2.29 -11.17 11.25
CA GLN A 255 -3.03 -10.28 12.15
C GLN A 255 -4.43 -9.94 11.62
N LYS A 256 -4.58 -9.73 10.30
CA LYS A 256 -5.89 -9.45 9.69
C LYS A 256 -6.80 -10.67 9.63
N GLN A 257 -6.25 -11.87 9.46
CA GLN A 257 -7.03 -13.11 9.35
C GLN A 257 -7.39 -13.70 10.71
N ASP A 258 -6.42 -13.78 11.63
CA ASP A 258 -6.57 -14.33 12.98
C ASP A 258 -5.60 -13.64 13.94
N ARG A 259 -5.98 -12.44 14.40
CA ARG A 259 -5.19 -11.65 15.36
C ARG A 259 -4.89 -12.37 16.67
N GLU A 260 -5.77 -13.27 17.11
CA GLU A 260 -5.61 -14.00 18.38
C GLU A 260 -4.52 -15.06 18.26
N ALA A 261 -4.53 -15.84 17.17
CA ALA A 261 -3.49 -16.81 16.88
C ALA A 261 -2.13 -16.11 16.66
N ALA A 262 -2.10 -15.02 15.88
CA ALA A 262 -0.88 -14.25 15.64
C ALA A 262 -0.28 -13.70 16.95
N PHE A 263 -1.12 -13.13 17.83
CA PHE A 263 -0.69 -12.61 19.13
C PHE A 263 -0.19 -13.71 20.06
N ARG A 264 -0.89 -14.84 20.14
CA ARG A 264 -0.44 -15.97 20.95
C ARG A 264 0.92 -16.47 20.45
N TRP A 265 1.06 -16.66 19.15
CA TRP A 265 2.28 -17.16 18.53
C TRP A 265 3.47 -16.22 18.79
N ILE A 266 3.31 -14.91 18.60
CA ILE A 266 4.41 -13.96 18.83
C ILE A 266 4.84 -13.92 20.30
N MET A 267 3.88 -14.02 21.21
CA MET A 267 4.15 -14.07 22.65
C MET A 267 4.88 -15.36 23.05
N GLU A 268 4.49 -16.50 22.50
CA GLU A 268 5.10 -17.81 22.79
C GLU A 268 6.51 -17.95 22.22
N ASN A 269 6.77 -17.40 21.02
CA ASN A 269 8.03 -17.64 20.29
C ASN A 269 9.04 -16.49 20.42
N HIS A 270 8.59 -15.26 20.64
CA HIS A 270 9.47 -14.08 20.59
C HIS A 270 9.28 -13.08 21.74
N GLY A 271 8.31 -13.31 22.62
CA GLY A 271 8.10 -12.54 23.83
C GLY A 271 7.70 -11.07 23.62
N ILE A 272 7.79 -10.30 24.70
CA ILE A 272 7.32 -8.91 24.79
C ILE A 272 8.02 -7.95 23.82
N PRO A 273 9.36 -7.95 23.67
CA PRO A 273 10.04 -7.00 22.79
C PRO A 273 9.52 -7.05 21.35
N SER A 274 9.06 -8.22 20.91
CA SER A 274 8.61 -8.44 19.55
C SER A 274 7.21 -7.88 19.28
N LEU A 275 6.41 -7.63 20.33
CA LEU A 275 5.14 -6.90 20.20
C LEU A 275 5.35 -5.48 19.69
N ALA A 276 6.50 -4.88 19.95
CA ALA A 276 6.79 -3.54 19.49
C ALA A 276 7.04 -3.45 17.99
N LEU A 277 7.51 -4.55 17.39
CA LEU A 277 7.90 -4.63 15.98
C LEU A 277 6.70 -4.94 15.06
N VAL A 278 5.64 -5.53 15.60
CA VAL A 278 4.41 -5.91 14.85
C VAL A 278 3.33 -4.81 14.85
N GLY A 279 3.75 -3.55 14.96
CA GLY A 279 2.86 -2.41 15.14
C GLY A 279 1.99 -2.06 13.92
N GLY A 280 0.72 -1.69 14.18
CA GLY A 280 -0.12 -0.91 13.26
C GLY A 280 -1.20 -1.67 12.48
N GLY A 281 -1.33 -2.99 12.63
CA GLY A 281 -2.17 -3.83 11.76
C GLY A 281 -3.35 -4.56 12.39
N TRP A 282 -3.76 -4.25 13.62
CA TRP A 282 -4.72 -5.07 14.38
C TRP A 282 -6.21 -4.90 13.98
N GLY A 283 -6.49 -4.28 12.83
CA GLY A 283 -7.84 -3.97 12.34
C GLY A 283 -8.38 -2.62 12.81
N ASP A 284 -9.63 -2.32 12.45
CA ASP A 284 -10.29 -1.03 12.72
C ASP A 284 -10.44 -0.74 14.22
N ASP A 285 -10.66 -1.77 15.04
CA ASP A 285 -10.70 -1.73 16.51
C ASP A 285 -9.34 -2.10 17.15
N GLY A 286 -8.28 -2.17 16.35
CA GLY A 286 -7.01 -2.78 16.73
C GLY A 286 -6.37 -2.18 17.99
N GLY A 287 -6.50 -0.86 18.18
CA GLY A 287 -6.03 -0.18 19.39
C GLY A 287 -6.80 -0.59 20.64
N ALA A 288 -8.13 -0.72 20.55
CA ALA A 288 -8.96 -1.12 21.69
C ALA A 288 -8.71 -2.60 22.04
N TRP A 289 -8.65 -3.46 21.02
CA TRP A 289 -8.32 -4.87 21.20
C TRP A 289 -6.95 -5.08 21.85
N PHE A 290 -5.91 -4.40 21.36
CA PHE A 290 -4.56 -4.55 21.91
C PHE A 290 -4.44 -3.99 23.34
N ASN A 291 -5.14 -2.89 23.66
CA ASN A 291 -5.24 -2.41 25.05
C ASN A 291 -5.95 -3.42 25.97
N GLY A 292 -6.93 -4.16 25.46
CA GLY A 292 -7.52 -5.29 26.17
C GLY A 292 -6.46 -6.35 26.53
N LYS A 293 -5.56 -6.68 25.59
CA LYS A 293 -4.44 -7.60 25.83
C LYS A 293 -3.45 -7.04 26.87
N MET A 294 -3.08 -5.77 26.76
CA MET A 294 -2.20 -5.12 27.74
C MET A 294 -2.82 -5.06 29.14
N THR A 295 -4.14 -4.87 29.24
CA THR A 295 -4.85 -4.88 30.53
C THR A 295 -4.80 -6.25 31.19
N ALA A 296 -4.91 -7.33 30.41
CA ALA A 296 -4.81 -8.70 30.90
C ALA A 296 -3.35 -9.17 31.13
N MET A 297 -2.36 -8.43 30.63
CA MET A 297 -0.95 -8.76 30.72
C MET A 297 -0.42 -8.57 32.16
N PRO A 298 0.48 -9.44 32.64
CA PRO A 298 1.22 -9.23 33.89
C PRO A 298 1.93 -7.86 33.91
N ALA A 299 2.01 -7.25 35.09
CA ALA A 299 2.50 -5.87 35.24
C ALA A 299 3.98 -5.71 34.82
N ASP A 300 4.81 -6.71 35.07
CA ASP A 300 6.22 -6.75 34.66
C ASP A 300 6.37 -6.82 33.13
N GLN A 301 5.59 -7.67 32.47
CA GLN A 301 5.55 -7.78 31.01
C GLN A 301 5.03 -6.50 30.35
N ARG A 302 4.00 -5.87 30.92
CA ARG A 302 3.49 -4.59 30.41
C ARG A 302 4.51 -3.46 30.58
N ALA A 303 5.19 -3.42 31.72
CA ALA A 303 6.26 -2.45 31.96
C ALA A 303 7.44 -2.63 30.99
N GLU A 304 7.79 -3.88 30.65
CA GLU A 304 8.79 -4.17 29.62
C GLU A 304 8.35 -3.65 28.24
N PHE A 305 7.11 -3.92 27.83
CA PHE A 305 6.55 -3.42 26.58
C PHE A 305 6.58 -1.89 26.50
N LEU A 306 6.08 -1.22 27.54
CA LEU A 306 6.02 0.24 27.58
C LEU A 306 7.40 0.88 27.60
N ARG A 307 8.39 0.23 28.24
CA ARG A 307 9.79 0.66 28.20
C ARG A 307 10.38 0.57 26.80
N ASP A 308 10.05 -0.47 26.04
CA ASP A 308 10.50 -0.57 24.63
C ASP A 308 9.84 0.52 23.76
N LYS A 309 8.54 0.75 23.93
CA LYS A 309 7.80 1.82 23.24
C LYS A 309 8.25 3.23 23.62
N LEU A 310 8.78 3.40 24.82
CA LEU A 310 9.22 4.70 25.34
C LEU A 310 10.16 5.41 24.36
N ARG A 311 11.10 4.70 23.73
CA ARG A 311 12.02 5.31 22.74
C ARG A 311 11.26 5.92 21.56
N SER A 312 10.36 5.14 20.96
CA SER A 312 9.57 5.60 19.81
C SER A 312 8.63 6.74 20.18
N TRP A 313 7.96 6.66 21.33
CA TRP A 313 7.00 7.67 21.77
C TRP A 313 7.66 8.95 22.29
N ALA A 314 8.83 8.86 22.91
CA ALA A 314 9.58 10.04 23.32
C ALA A 314 10.08 10.84 22.10
N GLY A 315 10.57 10.15 21.06
CA GLY A 315 10.98 10.76 19.80
C GLY A 315 9.82 11.30 18.96
N GLU A 316 8.73 10.52 18.87
CA GLU A 316 7.55 10.82 18.07
C GLU A 316 6.25 10.59 18.88
N PRO A 317 5.86 11.53 19.77
CA PRO A 317 4.68 11.36 20.65
C PRO A 317 3.37 11.15 19.88
N ALA A 318 3.28 11.64 18.64
CA ALA A 318 2.13 11.41 17.77
C ALA A 318 1.79 9.91 17.60
N ASN A 319 2.79 9.02 17.65
CA ASN A 319 2.59 7.57 17.56
C ASN A 319 1.93 6.98 18.81
N ALA A 320 2.05 7.62 19.97
CA ALA A 320 1.40 7.19 21.21
C ALA A 320 -0.09 7.54 21.25
N ARG A 321 -0.52 8.56 20.49
CA ARG A 321 -1.86 9.14 20.58
C ARG A 321 -2.99 8.10 20.40
N LEU A 322 -2.87 7.23 19.40
CA LEU A 322 -3.89 6.21 19.14
C LEU A 322 -3.96 5.18 20.27
N MET A 323 -2.82 4.78 20.82
CA MET A 323 -2.77 3.82 21.93
C MET A 323 -3.37 4.42 23.21
N VAL A 324 -2.99 5.65 23.55
CA VAL A 324 -3.53 6.37 24.72
C VAL A 324 -5.04 6.60 24.59
N ALA A 325 -5.51 6.99 23.41
CA ALA A 325 -6.94 7.18 23.15
C ALA A 325 -7.72 5.87 23.33
N ALA A 326 -7.19 4.76 22.85
CA ALA A 326 -7.81 3.45 23.00
C ALA A 326 -7.72 2.89 24.44
N ALA A 327 -6.76 3.36 25.25
CA ALA A 327 -6.62 2.96 26.64
C ALA A 327 -7.55 3.74 27.60
N ARG A 328 -8.25 4.79 27.12
CA ARG A 328 -8.97 5.76 27.95
C ARG A 328 -9.86 5.17 29.03
N ASP A 329 -10.61 4.13 28.68
CA ASP A 329 -11.60 3.51 29.57
C ASP A 329 -11.07 2.21 30.20
N THR A 330 -9.74 2.05 30.25
CA THR A 330 -9.06 0.86 30.80
C THR A 330 -8.29 1.20 32.08
N PRO A 331 -8.05 0.23 32.98
CA PRO A 331 -7.24 0.44 34.20
C PRO A 331 -5.80 0.90 33.94
N ILE A 332 -5.28 0.65 32.74
CA ILE A 332 -3.90 0.99 32.34
C ILE A 332 -3.79 2.40 31.72
N TYR A 333 -4.88 3.16 31.60
CA TYR A 333 -4.89 4.48 30.95
C TYR A 333 -3.78 5.40 31.45
N GLN A 334 -3.65 5.56 32.77
CA GLN A 334 -2.67 6.45 33.38
C GLN A 334 -1.23 5.99 33.13
N GLU A 335 -1.01 4.67 33.07
CA GLU A 335 0.29 4.08 32.80
C GLU A 335 0.71 4.34 31.34
N VAL A 336 -0.19 4.09 30.38
CA VAL A 336 0.04 4.32 28.94
C VAL A 336 0.19 5.81 28.65
N MET A 337 -0.66 6.66 29.24
CA MET A 337 -0.59 8.12 29.15
C MET A 337 0.77 8.64 29.63
N SER A 338 1.21 8.22 30.82
CA SER A 338 2.49 8.63 31.40
C SER A 338 3.69 8.32 30.51
N HIS A 339 3.68 7.17 29.80
CA HIS A 339 4.72 6.83 28.82
C HIS A 339 4.56 7.62 27.51
N GLY A 340 3.33 7.81 27.04
CA GLY A 340 3.03 8.49 25.77
C GLY A 340 3.39 9.97 25.73
N VAL A 341 3.52 10.62 26.90
CA VAL A 341 3.87 12.04 27.01
C VAL A 341 5.35 12.29 27.35
N GLN A 342 6.21 11.26 27.42
CA GLN A 342 7.62 11.43 27.82
C GLN A 342 8.41 12.33 26.85
N GLY A 343 7.92 12.53 25.63
CA GLY A 343 8.43 13.57 24.72
C GLY A 343 8.42 14.99 25.29
N LEU A 344 7.67 15.27 26.36
CA LEU A 344 7.71 16.55 27.08
C LEU A 344 9.11 16.86 27.62
N PHE A 345 9.78 15.86 28.21
CA PHE A 345 11.15 16.03 28.71
C PHE A 345 12.12 16.35 27.56
N HIS A 346 11.85 15.85 26.36
CA HIS A 346 12.62 16.17 25.14
C HIS A 346 12.10 17.41 24.37
N GLY A 347 11.26 18.25 24.98
CA GLY A 347 10.79 19.48 24.37
C GLY A 347 9.74 19.32 23.26
N LYS A 348 9.19 18.12 23.04
CA LYS A 348 8.17 17.85 22.01
C LYS A 348 6.76 18.27 22.44
N TYR A 349 6.62 19.48 23.00
CA TYR A 349 5.40 19.92 23.68
C TYR A 349 4.16 19.89 22.77
N SER A 350 4.27 20.37 21.53
CA SER A 350 3.15 20.41 20.58
C SER A 350 2.58 19.03 20.26
N SER A 351 3.42 17.99 20.23
CA SER A 351 2.99 16.61 19.97
C SER A 351 2.38 15.95 21.21
N CYS A 352 2.81 16.34 22.42
CA CYS A 352 2.27 15.79 23.67
C CYS A 352 0.95 16.45 24.11
N ILE A 353 0.74 17.74 23.82
CA ILE A 353 -0.48 18.47 24.24
C ILE A 353 -1.78 17.75 23.83
N PRO A 354 -1.97 17.29 22.56
CA PRO A 354 -3.19 16.58 22.16
C PRO A 354 -3.43 15.28 22.92
N ILE A 355 -2.37 14.66 23.46
CA ILE A 355 -2.46 13.44 24.26
C ILE A 355 -2.97 13.81 25.66
N ILE A 356 -2.37 14.82 26.29
CA ILE A 356 -2.77 15.35 27.62
C ILE A 356 -4.21 15.88 27.60
N GLU A 357 -4.62 16.54 26.52
CA GLU A 357 -6.00 17.01 26.32
C GLU A 357 -7.04 15.87 26.30
N GLY A 358 -6.61 14.60 26.22
CA GLY A 358 -7.46 13.42 26.48
C GLY A 358 -8.01 13.35 27.91
N ILE A 359 -7.31 13.93 28.89
CA ILE A 359 -7.82 14.18 30.24
C ILE A 359 -8.88 15.30 30.15
N ARG A 360 -10.10 15.04 30.62
CA ARG A 360 -11.24 15.95 30.39
C ARG A 360 -11.10 17.26 31.16
N GLU A 361 -10.82 17.16 32.45
CA GLU A 361 -10.80 18.31 33.35
C GLU A 361 -9.45 19.06 33.26
N PRO A 362 -9.45 20.39 33.03
CA PRO A 362 -8.21 21.17 32.94
C PRO A 362 -7.31 21.04 34.16
N GLU A 363 -7.88 21.10 35.36
CA GLU A 363 -7.12 20.97 36.61
C GLU A 363 -6.51 19.57 36.77
N GLU A 364 -7.14 18.52 36.25
CA GLU A 364 -6.55 17.18 36.23
C GLU A 364 -5.34 17.07 35.30
N ARG A 365 -5.34 17.80 34.18
CA ARG A 365 -4.17 17.91 33.28
C ARG A 365 -2.98 18.51 34.02
N ILE A 366 -3.22 19.59 34.76
CA ILE A 366 -2.18 20.26 35.54
C ILE A 366 -1.65 19.32 36.63
N ARG A 367 -2.55 18.70 37.42
CA ARG A 367 -2.14 17.73 38.47
C ARG A 367 -1.38 16.53 37.91
N PHE A 368 -1.72 16.08 36.71
CA PHE A 368 -0.98 15.02 36.02
C PHE A 368 0.45 15.48 35.69
N LEU A 369 0.61 16.66 35.08
CA LEU A 369 1.92 17.24 34.77
C LEU A 369 2.76 17.54 36.02
N GLU A 370 2.12 17.92 37.12
CA GLU A 370 2.78 18.14 38.41
C GLU A 370 3.35 16.86 39.04
N LYS A 371 2.84 15.70 38.63
CA LYS A 371 3.24 14.38 39.15
C LYS A 371 3.98 13.54 38.12
N LEU A 372 4.14 14.04 36.89
CA LEU A 372 4.77 13.30 35.81
C LEU A 372 6.25 13.11 36.15
N GLU A 373 6.67 11.84 36.27
CA GLU A 373 8.06 11.46 36.48
C GLU A 373 8.75 11.22 35.14
N HIS A 374 10.03 11.61 35.08
CA HIS A 374 10.87 11.30 33.93
C HIS A 374 11.26 9.83 33.95
N LEU A 375 11.04 9.15 32.82
CA LEU A 375 11.49 7.78 32.61
C LEU A 375 12.76 7.80 31.74
N PRO A 376 13.93 7.39 32.26
CA PRO A 376 15.18 7.45 31.50
C PRO A 376 15.11 6.66 30.19
N THR A 377 15.46 7.31 29.07
CA THR A 377 15.66 6.66 27.77
C THR A 377 17.14 6.37 27.55
N GLN A 378 17.48 5.23 26.92
CA GLN A 378 18.87 4.81 26.70
C GLN A 378 19.64 5.69 25.69
N GLU A 379 18.96 6.52 24.91
CA GLU A 379 19.55 7.49 24.00
C GLU A 379 18.98 8.88 24.29
N ARG A 380 19.85 9.90 24.27
CA ARG A 380 19.41 11.30 24.26
C ARG A 380 18.73 11.56 22.92
N ALA A 381 17.41 11.74 22.93
CA ALA A 381 16.76 12.37 21.80
C ALA A 381 17.26 13.82 21.74
N ASP A 382 18.16 14.11 20.80
CA ASP A 382 18.70 15.44 20.55
C ASP A 382 17.55 16.37 20.12
N SER A 383 16.95 17.04 21.10
CA SER A 383 15.81 17.91 20.87
C SER A 383 15.86 19.05 21.87
N TYR A 384 16.27 20.21 21.37
CA TYR A 384 16.18 21.47 22.10
C TYR A 384 14.76 21.99 22.03
N SER A 385 14.19 22.42 23.16
CA SER A 385 12.97 23.22 23.12
C SER A 385 13.27 24.58 22.53
N SER A 386 12.58 24.94 21.45
CA SER A 386 12.62 26.31 20.99
C SER A 386 11.90 27.22 22.00
N PRO A 387 12.32 28.49 22.16
CA PRO A 387 11.59 29.46 22.98
C PRO A 387 10.11 29.56 22.61
N GLU A 388 9.78 29.41 21.33
CA GLU A 388 8.41 29.40 20.82
C GLU A 388 7.59 28.21 21.36
N GLN A 389 8.18 27.02 21.42
CA GLN A 389 7.51 25.84 21.99
C GLN A 389 7.27 26.00 23.50
N VAL A 390 8.24 26.54 24.23
CA VAL A 390 8.08 26.85 25.67
C VAL A 390 6.96 27.87 25.86
N ALA A 391 6.93 28.95 25.07
CA ALA A 391 5.87 29.96 25.12
C ALA A 391 4.49 29.35 24.80
N ALA A 392 4.41 28.46 23.81
CA ALA A 392 3.18 27.76 23.48
C ALA A 392 2.69 26.86 24.63
N LEU A 393 3.60 26.13 25.30
CA LEU A 393 3.25 25.33 26.47
C LEU A 393 2.78 26.21 27.64
N ARG A 394 3.47 27.32 27.94
CA ARG A 394 3.03 28.30 28.95
C ARG A 394 1.61 28.80 28.66
N GLY A 395 1.35 29.20 27.41
CA GLY A 395 0.01 29.65 27.00
C GLY A 395 -1.06 28.57 27.19
N LYS A 396 -0.74 27.31 26.90
CA LYS A 396 -1.65 26.18 27.12
C LYS A 396 -1.92 25.92 28.61
N LEU A 397 -0.88 25.89 29.46
CA LEU A 397 -1.03 25.71 30.90
C LEU A 397 -1.88 26.83 31.53
N SER A 398 -1.64 28.08 31.12
CA SER A 398 -2.45 29.24 31.55
C SER A 398 -3.91 29.09 31.09
N SER A 399 -4.15 28.65 29.85
CA SER A 399 -5.51 28.39 29.36
C SER A 399 -6.24 27.25 30.10
N TRP A 400 -5.48 26.37 30.76
CA TRP A 400 -6.02 25.32 31.64
C TRP A 400 -6.19 25.78 33.10
N GLY A 401 -5.87 27.03 33.41
CA GLY A 401 -6.06 27.64 34.73
C GLY A 401 -4.86 27.54 35.68
N ALA A 402 -3.67 27.16 35.20
CA ALA A 402 -2.47 27.22 36.02
C ALA A 402 -1.99 28.67 36.21
N ASP A 403 -1.60 29.01 37.44
CA ASP A 403 -0.91 30.27 37.74
C ASP A 403 0.59 30.21 37.35
N ASP A 404 1.25 31.36 37.36
CA ASP A 404 2.66 31.48 36.94
C ASP A 404 3.59 30.58 37.78
N ALA A 405 3.33 30.43 39.08
CA ALA A 405 4.15 29.61 39.97
C ALA A 405 4.05 28.11 39.62
N ARG A 406 2.84 27.61 39.37
CA ARG A 406 2.62 26.22 38.92
C ARG A 406 3.22 25.98 37.54
N ILE A 407 3.07 26.94 36.63
CA ILE A 407 3.66 26.88 35.28
C ILE A 407 5.19 26.76 35.37
N ASP A 408 5.83 27.63 36.16
CA ASP A 408 7.29 27.62 36.33
C ASP A 408 7.77 26.30 36.95
N ALA A 409 7.08 25.78 37.97
CA ALA A 409 7.42 24.50 38.59
C ALA A 409 7.31 23.31 37.61
N ILE A 410 6.28 23.29 36.76
CA ILE A 410 6.13 22.24 35.72
C ILE A 410 7.26 22.34 34.71
N LEU A 411 7.57 23.55 34.21
CA LEU A 411 8.63 23.73 33.22
C LEU A 411 10.01 23.39 33.78
N GLN A 412 10.29 23.80 35.01
CA GLN A 412 11.53 23.46 35.71
C GLN A 412 11.69 21.94 35.82
N ARG A 413 10.64 21.21 36.24
CA ARG A 413 10.69 19.74 36.29
C ARG A 413 10.98 19.12 34.92
N LEU A 414 10.34 19.61 33.86
CA LEU A 414 10.56 19.12 32.49
C LEU A 414 11.98 19.41 32.00
N GLU A 415 12.62 20.47 32.49
CA GLU A 415 14.00 20.82 32.19
C GLU A 415 15.01 19.98 33.00
N GLU A 416 14.76 19.79 34.30
CA GLU A 416 15.59 18.96 35.20
C GLU A 416 15.57 17.47 34.83
N GLY A 417 14.49 17.00 34.21
CA GLY A 417 14.37 15.62 33.74
C GLY A 417 15.10 15.34 32.42
N ARG A 418 15.76 16.32 31.78
CA ARG A 418 16.58 16.09 30.58
C ARG A 418 17.93 15.47 30.88
#